data_AF-A0A973GGJ6-F1
#
_entry.id   AF-A0A973GGJ6-F1
#
_cell.length_a   1.000
_cell.length_b   1.000
_cell.length_c   1.000
_cell.angle_alpha   90.00
_cell.angle_beta   90.00
_cell.angle_gamma   90.00
#
_symmetry.space_group_name_H-M   'P 1'
#
loop_
_entity.id
_entity.type
_entity.pdbx_description
1 polymer ?
#
loop_
_entity_poly.entity_id
_entity_poly.type
_entity_poly.pdbx_seq_one_letter_code
_entity_poly.pdbx_strand_id
1 'polypeptide(L)'
;MVNASQIQASFEQAFAFHRQGEFAQAQPLYDQVLAMAPNHVEALHLSGLMAAQANNYPEAVGLIGKAIAIDPCNAALHCNLGIVLYQLKEFDAASASFDKAVDIKPDYYEACFYRGNALQELRKFDAAVTSYDSAITIKPGEHLAHFNRGNALMELGKFEMAISSFDNVIAIKPDLAEAYSNRGNAFLGLKQTEEAIACYDKAIAIKPDYHLAHFNRGLLLEKLKQLDEALACFDKAIALKPDFAEAYWNKSVVLLLKGELRPGWELYEWRWKRETVVVPKRSFTRPLWLGKESISGKTILLYSEQGFGDTIQFCRYTTLVAGLGAKVILESEMPLAALLKQLDGLSELVVKDSSLPDFDFHCPLLSLPLAFRTDLNSIPYPGRYLKSDPDKLEHWKKRL
;
A
#
# COMPACT_ATOMS: atom_id res chain seq x y z
N MET A 1 54.40 -17.53 -17.19
CA MET A 1 53.20 -18.31 -17.57
C MET A 1 52.45 -18.58 -16.28
N VAL A 2 51.22 -18.06 -16.17
CA VAL A 2 50.36 -18.35 -15.02
C VAL A 2 50.01 -19.85 -15.05
N ASN A 3 50.22 -20.55 -13.95
CA ASN A 3 50.04 -21.99 -13.89
C ASN A 3 48.56 -22.33 -13.67
N ALA A 4 47.94 -23.04 -14.60
CA ALA A 4 46.53 -23.48 -14.49
C ALA A 4 46.27 -24.27 -13.20
N SER A 5 47.26 -25.05 -12.72
CA SER A 5 47.14 -25.77 -11.45
C SER A 5 47.09 -24.85 -10.24
N GLN A 6 47.72 -23.67 -10.32
CA GLN A 6 47.71 -22.68 -9.25
C GLN A 6 46.37 -21.94 -9.20
N ILE A 7 45.79 -21.59 -10.36
CA ILE A 7 44.44 -21.00 -10.45
C ILE A 7 43.41 -21.96 -9.84
N GLN A 8 43.45 -23.23 -10.25
CA GLN A 8 42.52 -24.24 -9.75
C GLN A 8 42.65 -24.45 -8.24
N ALA A 9 43.87 -24.55 -7.71
CA ALA A 9 44.09 -24.71 -6.27
C ALA A 9 43.60 -23.50 -5.47
N SER A 10 43.87 -22.27 -5.94
CA SER A 10 43.36 -21.05 -5.30
C SER A 10 41.83 -20.99 -5.33
N PHE A 11 41.20 -21.38 -6.45
CA PHE A 11 39.75 -21.42 -6.56
C PHE A 11 39.13 -22.46 -5.61
N GLU A 12 39.66 -23.69 -5.58
CA GLU A 12 39.17 -24.74 -4.68
C GLU A 12 39.27 -24.34 -3.21
N GLN A 13 40.35 -23.66 -2.83
CA GLN A 13 40.51 -23.12 -1.48
C GLN A 13 39.49 -22.00 -1.19
N ALA A 14 39.32 -21.05 -2.12
CA ALA A 14 38.31 -19.98 -1.99
C ALA A 14 36.90 -20.57 -1.85
N PHE A 15 36.58 -21.57 -2.66
CA PHE A 15 35.30 -22.25 -2.66
C PHE A 15 35.05 -23.02 -1.36
N ALA A 16 36.09 -23.65 -0.80
CA ALA A 16 36.00 -24.31 0.50
C ALA A 16 35.63 -23.32 1.63
N PHE A 17 36.30 -22.17 1.69
CA PHE A 17 35.96 -21.11 2.66
C PHE A 17 34.55 -20.55 2.43
N HIS A 18 34.18 -20.32 1.17
CA HIS A 18 32.83 -19.85 0.83
C HIS A 18 31.75 -20.82 1.33
N ARG A 19 31.94 -22.14 1.13
CA ARG A 19 31.00 -23.17 1.61
C ARG A 19 30.89 -23.22 3.14
N GLN A 20 31.92 -22.78 3.86
CA GLN A 20 31.93 -22.68 5.32
C GLN A 20 31.36 -21.33 5.83
N GLY A 21 30.99 -20.42 4.93
CA GLY A 21 30.54 -19.07 5.28
C GLY A 21 31.68 -18.11 5.65
N GLU A 22 32.94 -18.51 5.45
CA GLU A 22 34.13 -17.72 5.78
C GLU A 22 34.47 -16.73 4.66
N PHE A 23 33.53 -15.83 4.36
CA PHE A 23 33.58 -14.90 3.23
C PHE A 23 34.81 -13.98 3.25
N ALA A 24 35.26 -13.55 4.44
CA ALA A 24 36.46 -12.73 4.59
C ALA A 24 37.75 -13.43 4.14
N GLN A 25 37.78 -14.77 4.22
CA GLN A 25 38.92 -15.58 3.77
C GLN A 25 38.77 -15.98 2.30
N ALA A 26 37.53 -16.19 1.83
CA ALA A 26 37.24 -16.53 0.44
C ALA A 26 37.51 -15.37 -0.53
N GLN A 27 37.14 -14.13 -0.16
CA GLN A 27 37.24 -12.96 -1.03
C GLN A 27 38.65 -12.71 -1.59
N PRO A 28 39.73 -12.61 -0.79
CA PRO A 28 41.06 -12.34 -1.32
C PRO A 28 41.57 -13.46 -2.24
N LEU A 29 41.13 -14.71 -2.03
CA LEU A 29 41.47 -15.83 -2.89
C LEU A 29 40.73 -15.77 -4.23
N TYR A 30 39.45 -15.37 -4.23
CA TYR A 30 38.74 -15.09 -5.48
C TYR A 30 39.36 -13.91 -6.24
N ASP A 31 39.74 -12.82 -5.55
CA ASP A 31 40.43 -11.69 -6.17
C ASP A 31 41.77 -12.14 -6.80
N GLN A 32 42.51 -13.03 -6.13
CA GLN A 32 43.73 -13.62 -6.66
C GLN A 32 43.44 -14.46 -7.91
N VAL A 33 42.40 -15.30 -7.89
CA VAL A 33 41.95 -16.08 -9.05
C VAL A 33 41.61 -15.16 -10.22
N LEU A 34 40.86 -14.08 -9.98
CA LEU A 34 40.46 -13.13 -11.01
C LEU A 34 41.63 -12.25 -11.51
N ALA A 35 42.64 -11.98 -10.69
CA ALA A 35 43.87 -11.32 -11.14
C ALA A 35 44.69 -12.22 -12.08
N MET A 36 44.69 -13.54 -11.83
CA MET A 36 45.39 -14.53 -12.66
C MET A 36 44.59 -14.94 -13.91
N ALA A 37 43.26 -15.01 -13.79
CA ALA A 37 42.32 -15.41 -14.82
C ALA A 37 41.05 -14.53 -14.76
N PRO A 38 41.07 -13.33 -15.39
CA PRO A 38 39.95 -12.38 -15.32
C PRO A 38 38.62 -12.89 -15.87
N ASN A 39 38.65 -13.96 -16.68
CA ASN A 39 37.49 -14.57 -17.32
C ASN A 39 37.07 -15.90 -16.65
N HIS A 40 37.49 -16.17 -15.40
CA HIS A 40 37.06 -17.37 -14.68
C HIS A 40 35.59 -17.22 -14.23
N VAL A 41 34.69 -17.95 -14.88
CA VAL A 41 33.22 -17.80 -14.75
C VAL A 41 32.76 -18.00 -13.31
N GLU A 42 33.18 -19.10 -12.68
CA GLU A 42 32.75 -19.47 -11.32
C GLU A 42 33.27 -18.49 -10.27
N ALA A 43 34.51 -18.02 -10.39
CA ALA A 43 35.05 -17.01 -9.50
C ALA A 43 34.30 -15.67 -9.65
N LEU A 44 34.03 -15.23 -10.88
CA LEU A 44 33.21 -14.04 -11.14
C LEU A 44 31.81 -14.17 -10.54
N HIS A 45 31.16 -15.33 -10.74
CA HIS A 45 29.82 -15.59 -10.22
C HIS A 45 29.78 -15.57 -8.69
N LEU A 46 30.68 -16.29 -8.04
CA LEU A 46 30.70 -16.41 -6.58
C LEU A 46 31.13 -15.10 -5.90
N SER A 47 32.09 -14.36 -6.47
CA SER A 47 32.41 -13.00 -6.01
C SER A 47 31.22 -12.06 -6.18
N GLY A 48 30.47 -12.16 -7.28
CA GLY A 48 29.24 -11.38 -7.49
C GLY A 48 28.16 -11.68 -6.46
N LEU A 49 27.96 -12.96 -6.10
CA LEU A 49 27.04 -13.35 -5.03
C LEU A 49 27.46 -12.84 -3.66
N MET A 50 28.75 -12.86 -3.35
CA MET A 50 29.29 -12.30 -2.11
C MET A 50 29.10 -10.79 -2.04
N ALA A 51 29.33 -10.07 -3.15
CA ALA A 51 29.05 -8.64 -3.24
C ALA A 51 27.55 -8.34 -3.00
N ALA A 52 26.65 -9.16 -3.55
CA ALA A 52 25.21 -9.02 -3.31
C ALA A 52 24.85 -9.25 -1.83
N GLN A 53 25.44 -10.25 -1.18
CA GLN A 53 25.24 -10.51 0.24
C GLN A 53 25.76 -9.36 1.13
N ALA A 54 26.83 -8.69 0.70
CA ALA A 54 27.33 -7.47 1.32
C ALA A 54 26.50 -6.21 0.98
N ASN A 55 25.37 -6.34 0.28
CA ASN A 55 24.55 -5.25 -0.27
C ASN A 55 25.28 -4.34 -1.28
N ASN A 56 26.42 -4.77 -1.83
CA ASN A 56 27.10 -4.08 -2.93
C ASN A 56 26.52 -4.54 -4.28
N TYR A 57 25.26 -4.20 -4.52
CA TYR A 57 24.53 -4.63 -5.70
C TYR A 57 25.14 -4.17 -7.04
N PRO A 58 25.67 -2.94 -7.19
CA PRO A 58 26.31 -2.54 -8.46
C PRO A 58 27.52 -3.40 -8.83
N GLU A 59 28.35 -3.74 -7.85
CA GLU A 59 29.49 -4.65 -8.06
C GLU A 59 29.01 -6.06 -8.41
N ALA A 60 27.99 -6.56 -7.71
CA ALA A 60 27.39 -7.85 -7.99
C ALA A 60 26.87 -7.96 -9.43
N VAL A 61 26.13 -6.95 -9.91
CA VAL A 61 25.67 -6.88 -11.29
C VAL A 61 26.83 -6.89 -12.27
N GLY A 62 27.89 -6.11 -11.99
CA GLY A 62 29.08 -6.06 -12.84
C GLY A 62 29.82 -7.40 -12.93
N LEU A 63 30.01 -8.09 -11.81
CA LEU A 63 30.71 -9.38 -11.74
C LEU A 63 29.90 -10.50 -12.39
N ILE A 64 28.62 -10.61 -12.07
CA ILE A 64 27.74 -11.63 -12.68
C ILE A 64 27.55 -11.35 -14.18
N GLY A 65 27.42 -10.07 -14.58
CA GLY A 65 27.36 -9.68 -15.99
C GLY A 65 28.59 -10.09 -16.79
N LYS A 66 29.80 -9.98 -16.21
CA LYS A 66 31.02 -10.51 -16.83
C LYS A 66 30.99 -12.03 -16.96
N ALA A 67 30.53 -12.75 -15.93
CA ALA A 67 30.37 -14.20 -16.00
C ALA A 67 29.41 -14.61 -17.13
N ILE A 68 28.28 -13.92 -17.29
CA ILE A 68 27.29 -14.14 -18.36
C ILE A 68 27.88 -13.87 -19.75
N ALA A 69 28.71 -12.83 -19.89
CA ALA A 69 29.35 -12.52 -21.17
C ALA A 69 30.28 -13.65 -21.65
N ILE A 70 30.79 -14.48 -20.73
CA ILE A 70 31.67 -15.61 -21.01
C ILE A 70 30.87 -16.90 -21.19
N ASP A 71 29.87 -17.14 -20.35
CA ASP A 71 28.98 -18.31 -20.41
C ASP A 71 27.50 -17.88 -20.48
N PRO A 72 27.03 -17.43 -21.66
CA PRO A 72 25.69 -16.87 -21.82
C PRO A 72 24.57 -17.92 -21.71
N CYS A 73 24.90 -19.21 -21.82
CA CYS A 73 23.96 -20.32 -21.77
C CYS A 73 23.82 -20.92 -20.35
N ASN A 74 24.28 -20.21 -19.32
CA ASN A 74 24.18 -20.65 -17.94
C ASN A 74 22.96 -20.04 -17.23
N ALA A 75 21.91 -20.85 -17.05
CA ALA A 75 20.67 -20.40 -16.43
C ALA A 75 20.87 -19.87 -15.00
N ALA A 76 21.83 -20.41 -14.24
CA ALA A 76 22.09 -20.00 -12.86
C ALA A 76 22.66 -18.57 -12.78
N LEU A 77 23.49 -18.16 -13.74
CA LEU A 77 24.01 -16.80 -13.81
C LEU A 77 22.89 -15.79 -14.06
N HIS A 78 22.03 -16.05 -15.05
CA HIS A 78 20.88 -15.20 -15.38
C HIS A 78 19.87 -15.14 -14.23
N CYS A 79 19.57 -16.27 -13.59
CA CYS A 79 18.69 -16.30 -12.43
C CYS A 79 19.24 -15.47 -11.27
N ASN A 80 20.54 -15.61 -10.96
CA ASN A 80 21.15 -14.86 -9.87
C ASN A 80 21.29 -13.37 -10.19
N LEU A 81 21.57 -12.99 -11.44
CA LEU A 81 21.50 -11.59 -11.86
C LEU A 81 20.09 -11.03 -11.67
N GLY A 82 19.06 -11.78 -12.09
CA GLY A 82 17.66 -11.38 -11.90
C GLY A 82 17.31 -11.14 -10.43
N ILE A 83 17.77 -11.99 -9.52
CA ILE A 83 17.55 -11.82 -8.07
C ILE A 83 18.21 -10.53 -7.57
N VAL A 84 19.44 -10.24 -7.99
CA VAL A 84 20.15 -9.01 -7.62
C VAL A 84 19.43 -7.76 -8.15
N LEU A 85 19.00 -7.77 -9.41
CA LEU A 85 18.22 -6.68 -10.02
C LEU A 85 16.86 -6.49 -9.33
N TYR A 86 16.23 -7.58 -8.87
CA TYR A 86 15.00 -7.50 -8.09
C TYR A 86 15.22 -6.79 -6.75
N GLN A 87 16.34 -7.03 -6.05
CA GLN A 87 16.69 -6.29 -4.83
C GLN A 87 16.93 -4.80 -5.09
N LEU A 88 17.47 -4.45 -6.26
CA LEU A 88 17.60 -3.07 -6.74
C LEU A 88 16.27 -2.43 -7.16
N LYS A 89 15.16 -3.18 -7.14
CA LYS A 89 13.84 -2.78 -7.65
C LYS A 89 13.83 -2.46 -9.15
N GLU A 90 14.81 -2.96 -9.89
CA GLU A 90 14.86 -2.88 -11.35
C GLU A 90 14.04 -4.03 -11.96
N PHE A 91 12.72 -4.02 -11.71
CA PHE A 91 11.85 -5.17 -11.96
C PHE A 91 11.77 -5.59 -13.44
N ASP A 92 11.82 -4.64 -14.39
CA ASP A 92 11.84 -4.97 -15.82
C ASP A 92 13.14 -5.69 -16.20
N ALA A 93 14.30 -5.23 -15.71
CA ALA A 93 15.58 -5.88 -15.96
C ALA A 93 15.66 -7.26 -15.28
N ALA A 94 15.16 -7.35 -14.04
CA ALA A 94 15.05 -8.61 -13.31
C ALA A 94 14.20 -9.63 -14.08
N SER A 95 13.01 -9.23 -14.56
CA SER A 95 12.14 -10.08 -15.38
C SER A 95 12.85 -10.58 -16.64
N ALA A 96 13.57 -9.71 -17.35
CA ALA A 96 14.30 -10.09 -18.55
C ALA A 96 15.44 -11.10 -18.27
N SER A 97 16.14 -10.95 -17.14
CA SER A 97 17.14 -11.94 -16.72
C SER A 97 16.48 -13.28 -16.36
N PHE A 98 15.33 -13.27 -15.68
CA PHE A 98 14.60 -14.51 -15.42
C PHE A 98 14.05 -15.17 -16.68
N ASP A 99 13.56 -14.39 -17.66
CA ASP A 99 13.16 -14.90 -18.97
C ASP A 99 14.31 -15.68 -19.61
N LYS A 100 15.54 -15.13 -19.61
CA LYS A 100 16.73 -15.83 -20.11
C LYS A 100 17.04 -17.12 -19.35
N ALA A 101 16.93 -17.10 -18.02
CA ALA A 101 17.14 -18.31 -17.23
C ALA A 101 16.12 -19.41 -17.56
N VAL A 102 14.85 -19.04 -17.77
CA VAL A 102 13.76 -19.97 -18.16
C VAL A 102 13.92 -20.46 -19.60
N ASP A 103 14.33 -19.59 -20.54
CA ASP A 103 14.61 -19.98 -21.94
C ASP A 103 15.71 -21.06 -22.02
N ILE A 104 16.75 -20.92 -21.20
CA ILE A 104 17.88 -21.86 -21.12
C ILE A 104 17.46 -23.15 -20.40
N LYS A 105 16.74 -23.01 -19.27
CA LYS A 105 16.32 -24.12 -18.42
C LYS A 105 14.85 -23.95 -17.99
N PRO A 106 13.90 -24.49 -18.77
CA PRO A 106 12.46 -24.32 -18.49
C PRO A 106 11.98 -24.94 -17.17
N ASP A 107 12.67 -25.95 -16.66
CA ASP A 107 12.37 -26.62 -15.38
C ASP A 107 13.12 -26.00 -14.18
N TYR A 108 13.56 -24.74 -14.30
CA TYR A 108 14.25 -24.03 -13.22
C TYR A 108 13.25 -23.31 -12.30
N TYR A 109 12.89 -23.98 -11.19
CA TYR A 109 11.93 -23.48 -10.21
C TYR A 109 12.21 -22.04 -9.77
N GLU A 110 13.44 -21.74 -9.33
CA GLU A 110 13.82 -20.43 -8.79
C GLU A 110 13.61 -19.33 -9.84
N ALA A 111 13.99 -19.58 -11.10
CA ALA A 111 13.78 -18.63 -12.19
C ALA A 111 12.28 -18.37 -12.45
N CYS A 112 11.46 -19.43 -12.54
CA CYS A 112 10.01 -19.29 -12.73
C CYS A 112 9.34 -18.55 -11.56
N PHE A 113 9.70 -18.89 -10.33
CA PHE A 113 9.14 -18.27 -9.13
C PHE A 113 9.50 -16.78 -9.03
N TYR A 114 10.78 -16.42 -9.16
CA TYR A 114 11.21 -15.03 -9.08
C TYR A 114 10.79 -14.19 -10.29
N ARG A 115 10.63 -14.82 -11.47
CA ARG A 115 9.96 -14.19 -12.61
C ARG A 115 8.54 -13.77 -12.26
N GLY A 116 7.77 -14.67 -11.64
CA GLY A 116 6.43 -14.36 -11.14
C GLY A 116 6.42 -13.18 -10.17
N ASN A 117 7.36 -13.16 -9.22
CA ASN A 117 7.50 -12.06 -8.26
C ASN A 117 7.81 -10.72 -8.96
N ALA A 118 8.75 -10.70 -9.91
CA ALA A 118 9.08 -9.49 -10.68
C ALA A 118 7.88 -8.97 -11.49
N LEU A 119 7.14 -9.88 -12.15
CA LEU A 119 5.94 -9.54 -12.91
C LEU A 119 4.81 -9.02 -12.01
N GLN A 120 4.71 -9.51 -10.77
CA GLN A 120 3.75 -9.01 -9.79
C GLN A 120 4.04 -7.56 -9.38
N GLU A 121 5.31 -7.22 -9.12
CA GLU A 121 5.72 -5.82 -8.85
C GLU A 121 5.45 -4.90 -10.06
N LEU A 122 5.60 -5.42 -11.28
CA LEU A 122 5.24 -4.73 -12.52
C LEU A 122 3.72 -4.69 -12.79
N ARG A 123 2.89 -5.25 -11.90
CA ARG A 123 1.43 -5.40 -12.05
C ARG A 123 0.99 -6.16 -13.30
N LYS A 124 1.85 -7.02 -13.85
CA LYS A 124 1.58 -7.92 -14.98
C LYS A 124 1.01 -9.25 -14.46
N PHE A 125 -0.15 -9.18 -13.81
CA PHE A 125 -0.67 -10.28 -12.97
C PHE A 125 -0.96 -11.59 -13.74
N ASP A 126 -1.52 -11.55 -14.94
CA ASP A 126 -1.75 -12.79 -15.72
C ASP A 126 -0.42 -13.50 -16.06
N ALA A 127 0.63 -12.75 -16.41
CA ALA A 127 1.95 -13.32 -16.68
C ALA A 127 2.64 -13.83 -15.40
N ALA A 128 2.39 -13.18 -14.26
CA ALA A 128 2.85 -13.66 -12.96
C ALA A 128 2.21 -15.01 -12.63
N VAL A 129 0.89 -15.16 -12.81
CA VAL A 129 0.16 -16.43 -12.61
C VAL A 129 0.75 -17.55 -13.46
N THR A 130 0.99 -17.32 -14.76
CA THR A 130 1.62 -18.33 -15.64
C THR A 130 3.01 -18.76 -15.15
N SER A 131 3.79 -17.81 -14.61
CA SER A 131 5.13 -18.10 -14.06
C SER A 131 5.04 -18.94 -12.77
N TYR A 132 4.08 -18.62 -11.90
CA TYR A 132 3.83 -19.42 -10.70
C TYR A 132 3.25 -20.80 -11.03
N ASP A 133 2.37 -20.93 -12.03
CA ASP A 133 1.88 -22.24 -12.50
C ASP A 133 3.04 -23.13 -12.97
N SER A 134 4.02 -22.54 -13.66
CA SER A 134 5.25 -23.23 -14.07
C SER A 134 6.07 -23.66 -12.84
N ALA A 135 6.28 -22.76 -11.87
CA ALA A 135 6.97 -23.08 -10.62
C ALA A 135 6.28 -24.20 -9.81
N ILE A 136 4.94 -24.17 -9.73
CA ILE A 136 4.11 -25.19 -9.05
C ILE A 136 4.23 -26.54 -9.78
N THR A 137 4.26 -26.53 -11.11
CA THR A 137 4.44 -27.77 -11.90
C THR A 137 5.80 -28.43 -11.59
N ILE A 138 6.85 -27.63 -11.39
CA ILE A 138 8.20 -28.12 -11.08
C ILE A 138 8.31 -28.59 -9.62
N LYS A 139 7.79 -27.81 -8.66
CA LYS A 139 7.79 -28.15 -7.23
C LYS A 139 6.40 -27.94 -6.60
N PRO A 140 5.48 -28.92 -6.70
CA PRO A 140 4.10 -28.74 -6.25
C PRO A 140 3.95 -28.60 -4.72
N GLY A 141 4.92 -29.09 -3.95
CA GLY A 141 4.97 -28.97 -2.49
C GLY A 141 5.49 -27.63 -1.97
N GLU A 142 5.87 -26.69 -2.84
CA GLU A 142 6.34 -25.36 -2.43
C GLU A 142 5.18 -24.38 -2.26
N HIS A 143 4.78 -24.18 -1.01
CA HIS A 143 3.66 -23.29 -0.65
C HIS A 143 3.81 -21.83 -1.13
N LEU A 144 5.03 -21.29 -1.25
CA LEU A 144 5.24 -19.89 -1.64
C LEU A 144 4.73 -19.58 -3.05
N ALA A 145 4.90 -20.51 -4.00
CA ALA A 145 4.41 -20.32 -5.37
C ALA A 145 2.88 -20.33 -5.41
N HIS A 146 2.22 -21.22 -4.67
CA HIS A 146 0.76 -21.21 -4.50
C HIS A 146 0.27 -19.92 -3.83
N PHE A 147 0.95 -19.47 -2.77
CA PHE A 147 0.57 -18.26 -2.05
C PHE A 147 0.63 -17.02 -2.94
N ASN A 148 1.73 -16.83 -3.67
CA ASN A 148 1.89 -15.69 -4.56
C ASN A 148 0.98 -15.77 -5.78
N ARG A 149 0.72 -16.97 -6.30
CA ARG A 149 -0.33 -17.19 -7.32
C ARG A 149 -1.70 -16.76 -6.82
N GLY A 150 -2.06 -17.12 -5.59
CA GLY A 150 -3.31 -16.69 -4.95
C GLY A 150 -3.42 -15.16 -4.89
N ASN A 151 -2.36 -14.47 -4.49
CA ASN A 151 -2.31 -13.00 -4.45
C ASN A 151 -2.46 -12.37 -5.84
N ALA A 152 -1.76 -12.88 -6.87
CA ALA A 152 -1.91 -12.38 -8.23
C ALA A 152 -3.34 -12.61 -8.78
N LEU A 153 -3.98 -13.72 -8.43
CA LEU A 153 -5.37 -14.01 -8.79
C LEU A 153 -6.38 -13.10 -8.08
N MET A 154 -6.10 -12.68 -6.84
CA MET A 154 -6.89 -11.68 -6.12
C MET A 154 -6.91 -10.35 -6.88
N GLU A 155 -5.74 -9.89 -7.35
CA GLU A 155 -5.61 -8.65 -8.14
C GLU A 155 -6.36 -8.73 -9.49
N LEU A 156 -6.49 -9.93 -10.06
CA LEU A 156 -7.27 -10.18 -11.27
C LEU A 156 -8.77 -10.37 -11.01
N GLY A 157 -9.21 -10.38 -9.75
CA GLY A 157 -10.60 -10.70 -9.38
C GLY A 157 -11.02 -12.15 -9.63
N LYS A 158 -10.06 -13.07 -9.85
CA LYS A 158 -10.30 -14.50 -10.09
C LYS A 158 -10.39 -15.24 -8.75
N PHE A 159 -11.39 -14.90 -7.94
CA PHE A 159 -11.45 -15.28 -6.53
C PHE A 159 -11.55 -16.80 -6.28
N GLU A 160 -12.29 -17.56 -7.09
CA GLU A 160 -12.38 -19.03 -6.94
C GLU A 160 -11.01 -19.70 -7.15
N MET A 161 -10.26 -19.23 -8.14
CA MET A 161 -8.90 -19.74 -8.39
C MET A 161 -7.94 -19.32 -7.27
N ALA A 162 -8.12 -18.12 -6.70
CA ALA A 162 -7.33 -17.66 -5.56
C ALA A 162 -7.59 -18.54 -4.32
N ILE A 163 -8.86 -18.87 -4.03
CA ILE A 163 -9.24 -19.80 -2.96
C ILE A 163 -8.53 -21.15 -3.15
N SER A 164 -8.57 -21.72 -4.34
CA SER A 164 -7.88 -22.99 -4.64
C SER A 164 -6.36 -22.90 -4.38
N SER A 165 -5.72 -21.78 -4.76
CA SER A 165 -4.31 -21.55 -4.45
C SER A 165 -4.05 -21.51 -2.93
N PHE A 166 -4.86 -20.77 -2.17
CA PHE A 166 -4.69 -20.70 -0.72
C PHE A 166 -5.04 -22.01 0.00
N ASP A 167 -5.97 -22.81 -0.53
CA ASP A 167 -6.26 -24.14 0.00
C ASP A 167 -5.06 -25.09 -0.17
N ASN A 168 -4.33 -25.00 -1.29
CA ASN A 168 -3.07 -25.73 -1.47
C ASN A 168 -2.01 -25.26 -0.46
N VAL A 169 -1.90 -23.95 -0.22
CA VAL A 169 -1.00 -23.42 0.83
C VAL A 169 -1.35 -23.99 2.19
N ILE A 170 -2.64 -24.03 2.55
CA ILE A 170 -3.13 -24.53 3.84
C ILE A 170 -2.94 -26.04 3.97
N ALA A 171 -3.06 -26.80 2.89
CA ALA A 171 -2.76 -28.22 2.88
C ALA A 171 -1.26 -28.51 3.15
N ILE A 172 -0.36 -27.65 2.64
CA ILE A 172 1.09 -27.77 2.84
C ILE A 172 1.53 -27.20 4.20
N LYS A 173 0.97 -26.04 4.60
CA LYS A 173 1.24 -25.30 5.83
C LYS A 173 -0.06 -24.89 6.54
N PRO A 174 -0.65 -25.78 7.36
CA PRO A 174 -1.93 -25.51 8.03
C PRO A 174 -1.87 -24.48 9.15
N ASP A 175 -0.68 -24.02 9.53
CA ASP A 175 -0.40 -23.02 10.56
C ASP A 175 -0.04 -21.63 9.98
N LEU A 176 -0.19 -21.43 8.67
CA LEU A 176 0.06 -20.13 8.05
C LEU A 176 -1.18 -19.22 8.11
N ALA A 177 -1.28 -18.38 9.14
CA ALA A 177 -2.41 -17.48 9.37
C ALA A 177 -2.69 -16.53 8.19
N GLU A 178 -1.65 -16.08 7.50
CA GLU A 178 -1.72 -15.21 6.32
C GLU A 178 -2.53 -15.86 5.19
N ALA A 179 -2.41 -17.18 4.99
CA ALA A 179 -3.16 -17.91 3.96
C ALA A 179 -4.66 -17.96 4.26
N TYR A 180 -5.03 -18.17 5.53
CA TYR A 180 -6.43 -18.11 5.95
C TYR A 180 -7.01 -16.70 5.78
N SER A 181 -6.28 -15.66 6.17
CA SER A 181 -6.74 -14.27 5.98
C SER A 181 -6.94 -13.95 4.49
N ASN A 182 -6.01 -14.32 3.61
CA ASN A 182 -6.13 -14.05 2.18
C ASN A 182 -7.24 -14.88 1.51
N ARG A 183 -7.46 -16.12 1.96
CA ARG A 183 -8.63 -16.91 1.54
C ARG A 183 -9.94 -16.27 1.99
N GLY A 184 -9.99 -15.71 3.21
CA GLY A 184 -11.14 -14.94 3.70
C GLY A 184 -11.45 -13.72 2.83
N ASN A 185 -10.41 -12.99 2.40
CA ASN A 185 -10.57 -11.89 1.44
C ASN A 185 -11.12 -12.37 0.09
N ALA A 186 -10.69 -13.54 -0.39
CA ALA A 186 -11.20 -14.12 -1.62
C ALA A 186 -12.69 -14.48 -1.53
N PHE A 187 -13.11 -15.14 -0.44
CA PHE A 187 -14.53 -15.41 -0.15
C PHE A 187 -15.36 -14.12 -0.08
N LEU A 188 -14.81 -13.07 0.53
CA LEU A 188 -15.47 -11.77 0.57
C LEU A 188 -15.66 -11.16 -0.82
N GLY A 189 -14.69 -11.35 -1.73
CA GLY A 189 -14.81 -10.99 -3.15
C GLY A 189 -15.98 -11.70 -3.86
N LEU A 190 -16.27 -12.95 -3.46
CA LEU A 190 -17.42 -13.74 -3.89
C LEU A 190 -18.71 -13.45 -3.11
N LYS A 191 -18.67 -12.52 -2.14
CA LYS A 191 -19.77 -12.20 -1.22
C LYS A 191 -20.19 -13.36 -0.31
N GLN A 192 -19.33 -14.36 -0.15
CA GLN A 192 -19.49 -15.51 0.75
C GLN A 192 -19.01 -15.10 2.15
N THR A 193 -19.94 -14.56 2.94
CA THR A 193 -19.61 -13.79 4.15
C THR A 193 -19.30 -14.72 5.32
N GLU A 194 -20.03 -15.83 5.43
CA GLU A 194 -19.89 -16.85 6.46
C GLU A 194 -18.53 -17.58 6.37
N GLU A 195 -18.10 -17.89 5.15
CA GLU A 195 -16.80 -18.51 4.88
C GLU A 195 -15.66 -17.53 5.14
N ALA A 196 -15.85 -16.24 4.79
CA ALA A 196 -14.86 -15.20 5.05
C ALA A 196 -14.63 -15.00 6.56
N ILE A 197 -15.70 -14.89 7.36
CA ILE A 197 -15.57 -14.72 8.83
C ILE A 197 -14.87 -15.92 9.47
N ALA A 198 -15.23 -17.16 9.06
CA ALA A 198 -14.59 -18.37 9.57
C ALA A 198 -13.09 -18.43 9.25
N CYS A 199 -12.69 -17.92 8.08
CA CYS A 199 -11.29 -17.81 7.70
C CYS A 199 -10.52 -16.81 8.58
N TYR A 200 -11.09 -15.64 8.86
CA TYR A 200 -10.45 -14.66 9.75
C TYR A 200 -10.36 -15.18 11.19
N ASP A 201 -11.41 -15.81 11.70
CA ASP A 201 -11.41 -16.43 13.03
C ASP A 201 -10.32 -17.51 13.14
N LYS A 202 -10.14 -18.33 12.09
CA LYS A 202 -9.06 -19.33 12.04
C LYS A 202 -7.68 -18.69 11.99
N ALA A 203 -7.49 -17.61 11.22
CA ALA A 203 -6.23 -16.86 11.19
C ALA A 203 -5.87 -16.28 12.56
N ILE A 204 -6.86 -15.70 13.26
CA ILE A 204 -6.71 -15.16 14.63
C ILE A 204 -6.40 -16.28 15.63
N ALA A 205 -7.04 -17.45 15.52
CA ALA A 205 -6.78 -18.58 16.40
C ALA A 205 -5.36 -19.15 16.23
N ILE A 206 -4.82 -19.15 15.01
CA ILE A 206 -3.45 -19.57 14.72
C ILE A 206 -2.45 -18.52 15.22
N LYS A 207 -2.70 -17.24 14.92
CA LYS A 207 -1.79 -16.13 15.20
C LYS A 207 -2.58 -14.96 15.83
N PRO A 208 -2.76 -14.95 17.17
CA PRO A 208 -3.57 -13.95 17.86
C PRO A 208 -3.06 -12.50 17.73
N ASP A 209 -1.77 -12.33 17.44
CA ASP A 209 -1.10 -11.04 17.22
C ASP A 209 -1.10 -10.59 15.75
N TYR A 210 -1.82 -11.29 14.87
CA TYR A 210 -1.94 -10.90 13.47
C TYR A 210 -2.95 -9.77 13.27
N HIS A 211 -2.47 -8.52 13.38
CA HIS A 211 -3.29 -7.31 13.28
C HIS A 211 -4.17 -7.24 12.01
N LEU A 212 -3.68 -7.71 10.86
CA LEU A 212 -4.44 -7.70 9.60
C LEU A 212 -5.68 -8.60 9.65
N ALA A 213 -5.63 -9.75 10.33
CA ALA A 213 -6.80 -10.62 10.45
C ALA A 213 -7.88 -9.98 11.33
N HIS A 214 -7.50 -9.34 12.43
CA HIS A 214 -8.45 -8.54 13.25
C HIS A 214 -9.06 -7.40 12.45
N PHE A 215 -8.24 -6.69 11.68
CA PHE A 215 -8.71 -5.60 10.83
C PHE A 215 -9.69 -6.06 9.74
N ASN A 216 -9.36 -7.10 8.98
CA ASN A 216 -10.23 -7.65 7.93
C ASN A 216 -11.55 -8.18 8.50
N ARG A 217 -11.49 -8.82 9.67
CA ARG A 217 -12.68 -9.23 10.43
C ARG A 217 -13.54 -8.03 10.83
N GLY A 218 -12.91 -6.95 11.33
CA GLY A 218 -13.60 -5.71 11.67
C GLY A 218 -14.32 -5.06 10.49
N LEU A 219 -13.67 -5.00 9.32
CA LEU A 219 -14.29 -4.50 8.08
C LEU A 219 -15.53 -5.31 7.68
N LEU A 220 -15.46 -6.63 7.80
CA LEU A 220 -16.60 -7.51 7.48
C LEU A 220 -17.77 -7.29 8.45
N LEU A 221 -17.49 -7.21 9.75
CA LEU A 221 -18.50 -6.97 10.78
C LEU A 221 -19.16 -5.59 10.65
N GLU A 222 -18.39 -4.56 10.28
CA GLU A 222 -18.94 -3.24 9.96
C GLU A 222 -19.96 -3.34 8.81
N LYS A 223 -19.60 -4.03 7.72
CA LYS A 223 -20.49 -4.24 6.56
C LYS A 223 -21.78 -4.99 6.94
N LEU A 224 -21.70 -5.89 7.93
CA LEU A 224 -22.82 -6.60 8.53
C LEU A 224 -23.60 -5.77 9.57
N LYS A 225 -23.18 -4.53 9.83
CA LYS A 225 -23.74 -3.63 10.85
C LYS A 225 -23.59 -4.14 12.29
N GLN A 226 -22.64 -5.05 12.53
CA GLN A 226 -22.24 -5.53 13.85
C GLN A 226 -21.16 -4.58 14.41
N LEU A 227 -21.61 -3.37 14.76
CA LEU A 227 -20.71 -2.24 15.01
C LEU A 227 -19.86 -2.39 16.28
N ASP A 228 -20.39 -3.00 17.34
CA ASP A 228 -19.65 -3.19 18.59
C ASP A 228 -18.52 -4.21 18.43
N GLU A 229 -18.79 -5.31 17.72
CA GLU A 229 -17.78 -6.32 17.39
C GLU A 229 -16.74 -5.78 16.41
N ALA A 230 -17.15 -4.93 15.46
CA ALA A 230 -16.23 -4.23 14.57
C ALA A 230 -15.27 -3.30 15.34
N LEU A 231 -15.78 -2.52 16.31
CA LEU A 231 -14.95 -1.67 17.18
C LEU A 231 -13.93 -2.51 17.96
N ALA A 232 -14.34 -3.62 18.56
CA ALA A 232 -13.44 -4.50 19.29
C ALA A 232 -12.32 -5.06 18.40
N CYS A 233 -12.64 -5.42 17.16
CA CYS A 233 -11.65 -5.83 16.15
C CYS A 233 -10.65 -4.71 15.82
N PHE A 234 -11.14 -3.48 15.57
CA PHE A 234 -10.26 -2.35 15.27
C PHE A 234 -9.39 -1.96 16.46
N ASP A 235 -9.93 -2.00 17.68
CA ASP A 235 -9.16 -1.79 18.92
C ASP A 235 -8.03 -2.81 19.06
N LYS A 236 -8.32 -4.08 18.76
CA LYS A 236 -7.29 -5.11 18.80
C LYS A 236 -6.22 -4.91 17.73
N ALA A 237 -6.62 -4.54 16.50
CA ALA A 237 -5.68 -4.23 15.43
C ALA A 237 -4.77 -3.04 15.78
N ILE A 238 -5.33 -1.97 16.35
CA ILE A 238 -4.60 -0.79 16.82
C ILE A 238 -3.64 -1.14 17.97
N ALA A 239 -4.08 -1.94 18.93
CA ALA A 239 -3.22 -2.36 20.04
C ALA A 239 -2.00 -3.18 19.57
N LEU A 240 -2.18 -3.98 18.52
CA LEU A 240 -1.10 -4.78 17.91
C LEU A 240 -0.21 -3.96 16.98
N LYS A 241 -0.76 -2.95 16.29
CA LYS A 241 -0.05 -2.03 15.41
C LYS A 241 -0.48 -0.58 15.67
N PRO A 242 0.20 0.14 16.59
CA PRO A 242 -0.22 1.47 17.05
C PRO A 242 -0.20 2.58 15.99
N ASP A 243 0.46 2.38 14.86
CA ASP A 243 0.53 3.31 13.73
C ASP A 243 -0.39 2.94 12.56
N PHE A 244 -1.31 1.99 12.75
CA PHE A 244 -2.18 1.48 11.69
C PHE A 244 -3.32 2.44 11.32
N ALA A 245 -3.03 3.38 10.42
CA ALA A 245 -3.94 4.46 10.04
C ALA A 245 -5.30 3.98 9.51
N GLU A 246 -5.33 2.88 8.75
CA GLU A 246 -6.56 2.29 8.23
C GLU A 246 -7.47 1.83 9.38
N ALA A 247 -6.94 1.22 10.44
CA ALA A 247 -7.74 0.77 11.58
C ALA A 247 -8.32 1.95 12.37
N TYR A 248 -7.54 3.01 12.62
CA TYR A 248 -8.07 4.22 13.26
C TYR A 248 -9.17 4.89 12.46
N TRP A 249 -8.99 5.01 11.15
CA TRP A 249 -10.00 5.63 10.29
C TRP A 249 -11.28 4.78 10.22
N ASN A 250 -11.19 3.46 10.05
CA ASN A 250 -12.40 2.62 10.05
C ASN A 250 -13.10 2.62 11.42
N LYS A 251 -12.33 2.60 12.53
CA LYS A 251 -12.87 2.83 13.88
C LYS A 251 -13.62 4.16 13.96
N SER A 252 -13.07 5.23 13.39
CA SER A 252 -13.70 6.55 13.34
C SER A 252 -15.06 6.51 12.65
N VAL A 253 -15.15 5.82 11.50
CA VAL A 253 -16.40 5.66 10.74
C VAL A 253 -17.44 4.92 11.58
N VAL A 254 -17.06 3.84 12.26
CA VAL A 254 -17.98 3.10 13.13
C VAL A 254 -18.47 3.96 14.30
N LEU A 255 -17.60 4.73 14.95
CA LEU A 255 -18.00 5.65 16.02
C LEU A 255 -18.98 6.71 15.52
N LEU A 256 -18.72 7.30 14.35
CA LEU A 256 -19.62 8.27 13.72
C LEU A 256 -20.99 7.65 13.39
N LEU A 257 -21.03 6.41 12.88
CA LEU A 257 -22.27 5.67 12.61
C LEU A 257 -23.08 5.38 13.88
N LYS A 258 -22.40 5.16 15.02
CA LYS A 258 -23.04 4.98 16.33
C LYS A 258 -23.50 6.29 16.98
N GLY A 259 -23.17 7.44 16.39
CA GLY A 259 -23.44 8.76 16.98
C GLY A 259 -22.45 9.19 18.06
N GLU A 260 -21.34 8.44 18.24
CA GLU A 260 -20.23 8.79 19.12
C GLU A 260 -19.32 9.84 18.43
N LEU A 261 -19.90 11.01 18.16
CA LEU A 261 -19.31 11.98 17.22
C LEU A 261 -17.96 12.54 17.66
N ARG A 262 -17.77 12.83 18.95
CA ARG A 262 -16.53 13.42 19.47
C ARG A 262 -15.30 12.52 19.21
N PRO A 263 -15.24 11.28 19.75
CA PRO A 263 -14.13 10.39 19.47
C PRO A 263 -14.08 9.97 17.99
N GLY A 264 -15.23 9.92 17.30
CA GLY A 264 -15.30 9.69 15.86
C GLY A 264 -14.51 10.73 15.07
N TRP A 265 -14.78 12.03 15.27
CA TRP A 265 -14.09 13.10 14.55
C TRP A 265 -12.60 13.24 14.94
N GLU A 266 -12.24 12.92 16.18
CA GLU A 266 -10.82 12.85 16.60
C GLU A 266 -10.06 11.79 15.80
N LEU A 267 -10.62 10.58 15.68
CA LEU A 267 -10.00 9.50 14.92
C LEU A 267 -10.09 9.69 13.41
N TYR A 268 -11.06 10.45 12.92
CA TYR A 268 -11.23 10.73 11.49
C TYR A 268 -10.04 11.49 10.89
N GLU A 269 -9.25 12.22 11.69
CA GLU A 269 -8.00 12.86 11.27
C GLU A 269 -6.92 11.87 10.83
N TRP A 270 -7.02 10.58 11.20
CA TRP A 270 -6.10 9.56 10.70
C TRP A 270 -6.23 9.31 9.19
N ARG A 271 -7.28 9.84 8.54
CA ARG A 271 -7.40 9.84 7.07
C ARG A 271 -6.17 10.40 6.36
N TRP A 272 -5.47 11.36 6.98
CA TRP A 272 -4.26 11.98 6.44
C TRP A 272 -3.00 11.10 6.50
N LYS A 273 -3.06 9.96 7.19
CA LYS A 273 -1.96 9.01 7.34
C LYS A 273 -2.19 7.71 6.58
N ARG A 274 -3.33 7.55 5.91
CA ARG A 274 -3.66 6.34 5.15
C ARG A 274 -2.85 6.28 3.87
N GLU A 275 -2.41 5.09 3.50
CA GLU A 275 -1.65 4.87 2.25
C GLU A 275 -2.59 4.72 1.04
N THR A 276 -3.81 4.20 1.26
CA THR A 276 -4.74 3.83 0.18
C THR A 276 -5.60 4.98 -0.34
N VAL A 277 -5.59 6.17 0.30
CA VAL A 277 -6.48 7.29 -0.07
C VAL A 277 -5.70 8.41 -0.74
N VAL A 278 -5.99 8.60 -2.02
CA VAL A 278 -5.49 9.69 -2.86
C VAL A 278 -6.43 10.89 -2.76
N VAL A 279 -6.71 11.39 -1.55
CA VAL A 279 -7.14 12.79 -1.42
C VAL A 279 -5.85 13.60 -1.41
N PRO A 280 -5.61 14.50 -2.39
CA PRO A 280 -4.38 15.27 -2.41
C PRO A 280 -4.25 16.06 -1.11
N LYS A 281 -3.31 15.66 -0.26
CA LYS A 281 -3.01 16.40 0.96
C LYS A 281 -2.49 17.76 0.56
N ARG A 282 -3.30 18.80 0.76
CA ARG A 282 -2.86 20.17 0.53
C ARG A 282 -1.77 20.51 1.53
N SER A 283 -0.65 20.96 1.01
CA SER A 283 0.48 21.40 1.83
C SER A 283 0.48 22.92 1.86
N PHE A 284 0.16 23.48 3.01
CA PHE A 284 0.23 24.92 3.26
C PHE A 284 1.33 25.19 4.28
N THR A 285 1.97 26.35 4.16
CA THR A 285 2.92 26.84 5.18
C THR A 285 2.19 27.44 6.39
N ARG A 286 0.92 27.82 6.21
CA ARG A 286 0.05 28.33 7.26
C ARG A 286 -0.43 27.19 8.16
N PRO A 287 -0.68 27.45 9.45
CA PRO A 287 -1.15 26.42 10.39
C PRO A 287 -2.56 25.89 10.09
N LEU A 288 -2.74 24.60 10.34
CA LEU A 288 -4.04 23.94 10.38
C LEU A 288 -4.78 24.37 11.65
N TRP A 289 -6.01 24.88 11.52
CA TRP A 289 -6.86 25.24 12.65
C TRP A 289 -7.83 24.11 13.00
N LEU A 290 -7.77 23.67 14.25
CA LEU A 290 -8.65 22.65 14.83
C LEU A 290 -9.35 23.14 16.11
N GLY A 291 -9.66 24.45 16.16
CA GLY A 291 -10.45 25.03 17.26
C GLY A 291 -9.69 25.31 18.55
N LYS A 292 -8.35 25.28 18.55
CA LYS A 292 -7.53 25.56 19.74
C LYS A 292 -7.14 27.03 19.86
N GLU A 293 -6.81 27.65 18.74
CA GLU A 293 -6.38 29.04 18.64
C GLU A 293 -7.57 29.98 18.42
N SER A 294 -7.49 31.18 18.99
CA SER A 294 -8.42 32.26 18.63
C SER A 294 -8.14 32.74 17.20
N ILE A 295 -9.21 32.87 16.43
CA ILE A 295 -9.18 33.33 15.04
C ILE A 295 -9.92 34.67 14.83
N SER A 296 -10.26 35.37 15.93
CA SER A 296 -10.92 36.68 15.84
C SER A 296 -10.02 37.70 15.12
N GLY A 297 -10.57 38.34 14.08
CA GLY A 297 -9.85 39.29 13.23
C GLY A 297 -8.85 38.64 12.26
N LYS A 298 -8.78 37.31 12.20
CA LYS A 298 -7.90 36.54 11.30
C LYS A 298 -8.65 36.08 10.05
N THR A 299 -7.91 35.77 9.00
CA THR A 299 -8.44 35.16 7.78
C THR A 299 -8.20 33.66 7.80
N ILE A 300 -9.25 32.88 7.54
CA ILE A 300 -9.18 31.41 7.50
C ILE A 300 -9.67 30.87 6.16
N LEU A 301 -8.88 29.98 5.56
CA LEU A 301 -9.23 29.22 4.37
C LEU A 301 -9.94 27.93 4.77
N LEU A 302 -11.21 27.80 4.42
CA LEU A 302 -11.96 26.55 4.39
C LEU A 302 -11.89 25.96 2.98
N TYR A 303 -11.68 24.64 2.86
CA TYR A 303 -11.57 24.01 1.54
C TYR A 303 -12.20 22.62 1.50
N SER A 304 -12.72 22.28 0.32
CA SER A 304 -13.23 20.94 0.02
C SER A 304 -12.09 19.91 -0.12
N GLU A 305 -12.33 18.70 0.37
CA GLU A 305 -11.37 17.59 0.30
C GLU A 305 -11.94 16.32 -0.35
N GLN A 306 -13.27 16.14 -0.36
CA GLN A 306 -13.93 14.94 -0.88
C GLN A 306 -14.99 15.30 -1.94
N GLY A 307 -16.13 14.62 -1.94
CA GLY A 307 -17.17 14.81 -2.95
C GLY A 307 -18.05 16.04 -2.69
N PHE A 308 -18.87 16.38 -3.68
CA PHE A 308 -19.82 17.50 -3.56
C PHE A 308 -20.78 17.36 -2.38
N GLY A 309 -21.18 16.13 -2.04
CA GLY A 309 -22.05 15.84 -0.91
C GLY A 309 -21.43 16.29 0.42
N ASP A 310 -20.14 16.02 0.62
CA ASP A 310 -19.43 16.42 1.83
C ASP A 310 -19.24 17.94 1.88
N THR A 311 -18.89 18.56 0.75
CA THR A 311 -18.79 20.03 0.67
C THR A 311 -20.11 20.70 1.07
N ILE A 312 -21.23 20.22 0.51
CA ILE A 312 -22.58 20.69 0.87
C ILE A 312 -22.88 20.42 2.34
N GLN A 313 -22.54 19.23 2.84
CA GLN A 313 -22.83 18.84 4.21
C GLN A 313 -22.05 19.68 5.22
N PHE A 314 -20.78 19.99 4.97
CA PHE A 314 -19.91 20.62 5.97
C PHE A 314 -19.75 22.14 5.80
N CYS A 315 -20.17 22.74 4.67
CA CYS A 315 -20.16 24.19 4.52
C CYS A 315 -21.07 24.92 5.55
N ARG A 316 -22.03 24.22 6.15
CA ARG A 316 -22.86 24.73 7.25
C ARG A 316 -22.07 25.27 8.45
N TYR A 317 -20.81 24.84 8.62
CA TYR A 317 -19.94 25.31 9.69
C TYR A 317 -19.34 26.69 9.42
N THR A 318 -19.37 27.19 8.18
CA THR A 318 -18.83 28.51 7.80
C THR A 318 -19.40 29.62 8.68
N THR A 319 -20.71 29.58 8.98
CA THR A 319 -21.34 30.58 9.84
C THR A 319 -20.80 30.55 11.27
N LEU A 320 -20.48 29.37 11.80
CA LEU A 320 -19.87 29.24 13.13
C LEU A 320 -18.45 29.81 13.14
N VAL A 321 -17.65 29.55 12.10
CA VAL A 321 -16.30 30.08 11.95
C VAL A 321 -16.32 31.62 11.86
N ALA A 322 -17.23 32.17 11.06
CA ALA A 322 -17.43 33.62 10.97
C ALA A 322 -17.90 34.22 12.32
N GLY A 323 -18.73 33.48 13.05
CA GLY A 323 -19.19 33.85 14.40
C GLY A 323 -18.08 33.97 15.44
N LEU A 324 -16.91 33.37 15.20
CA LEU A 324 -15.70 33.55 16.00
C LEU A 324 -14.93 34.85 15.65
N GLY A 325 -15.46 35.68 14.74
CA GLY A 325 -14.87 36.93 14.29
C GLY A 325 -13.83 36.77 13.17
N ALA A 326 -13.76 35.61 12.52
CA ALA A 326 -12.84 35.36 11.41
C ALA A 326 -13.42 35.82 10.06
N LYS A 327 -12.53 36.24 9.16
CA LYS A 327 -12.85 36.39 7.73
C LYS A 327 -12.71 35.02 7.06
N VAL A 328 -13.81 34.51 6.53
CA VAL A 328 -13.86 33.15 5.97
C VAL A 328 -13.73 33.18 4.46
N ILE A 329 -12.67 32.56 3.96
CA ILE A 329 -12.51 32.22 2.54
C ILE A 329 -12.95 30.77 2.37
N LEU A 330 -13.87 30.48 1.46
CA LEU A 330 -14.24 29.10 1.10
C LEU A 330 -13.76 28.80 -0.31
N GLU A 331 -12.86 27.83 -0.43
CA GLU A 331 -12.51 27.23 -1.72
C GLU A 331 -13.40 26.02 -1.99
N SER A 332 -13.97 25.96 -3.20
CA SER A 332 -14.83 24.85 -3.63
C SER A 332 -14.70 24.59 -5.12
N GLU A 333 -15.14 23.41 -5.57
CA GLU A 333 -15.24 23.09 -6.99
C GLU A 333 -16.23 24.01 -7.72
N MET A 334 -15.93 24.34 -8.99
CA MET A 334 -16.76 25.22 -9.82
C MET A 334 -18.25 24.87 -9.78
N PRO A 335 -18.67 23.59 -9.93
CA PRO A 335 -20.09 23.25 -9.96
C PRO A 335 -20.89 23.70 -8.72
N LEU A 336 -20.24 23.85 -7.57
CA LEU A 336 -20.87 24.31 -6.33
C LEU A 336 -20.75 25.81 -6.10
N ALA A 337 -19.94 26.53 -6.89
CA ALA A 337 -19.60 27.91 -6.62
C ALA A 337 -20.83 28.83 -6.57
N ALA A 338 -21.74 28.70 -7.54
CA ALA A 338 -22.98 29.50 -7.57
C ALA A 338 -23.88 29.24 -6.35
N LEU A 339 -23.91 28.00 -5.84
CA LEU A 339 -24.69 27.61 -4.67
C LEU A 339 -24.07 28.13 -3.37
N LEU A 340 -22.74 28.05 -3.25
CA LEU A 340 -22.01 28.41 -2.04
C LEU A 340 -21.77 29.92 -1.90
N LYS A 341 -21.85 30.69 -2.99
CA LYS A 341 -21.68 32.16 -2.94
C LYS A 341 -22.68 32.86 -2.01
N GLN A 342 -23.83 32.24 -1.76
CA GLN A 342 -24.89 32.78 -0.90
C GLN A 342 -24.83 32.26 0.55
N LEU A 343 -23.74 31.57 0.92
CA LEU A 343 -23.56 30.98 2.24
C LEU A 343 -23.35 32.07 3.30
N ASP A 344 -24.13 32.01 4.38
CA ASP A 344 -24.05 32.99 5.46
C ASP A 344 -22.72 32.87 6.23
N GLY A 345 -22.06 34.00 6.47
CA GLY A 345 -20.73 34.07 7.11
C GLY A 345 -19.55 33.97 6.14
N LEU A 346 -19.80 33.76 4.85
CA LEU A 346 -18.74 33.73 3.84
C LEU A 346 -18.25 35.14 3.50
N SER A 347 -16.93 35.37 3.59
CA SER A 347 -16.30 36.63 3.17
C SER A 347 -15.93 36.59 1.69
N GLU A 348 -15.37 35.47 1.23
CA GLU A 348 -14.94 35.29 -0.16
C GLU A 348 -15.09 33.82 -0.59
N LEU A 349 -15.57 33.60 -1.81
CA LEU A 349 -15.62 32.29 -2.44
C LEU A 349 -14.53 32.21 -3.51
N VAL A 350 -13.69 31.17 -3.43
CA VAL A 350 -12.63 30.89 -4.41
C VAL A 350 -12.95 29.60 -5.14
N VAL A 351 -12.75 29.58 -6.46
CA VAL A 351 -12.88 28.34 -7.23
C VAL A 351 -11.57 27.57 -7.12
N LYS A 352 -11.66 26.26 -6.87
CA LYS A 352 -10.50 25.36 -6.82
C LYS A 352 -9.58 25.57 -8.04
N ASP A 353 -8.28 25.50 -7.79
CA ASP A 353 -7.19 25.70 -8.76
C ASP A 353 -6.97 27.15 -9.25
N SER A 354 -7.72 28.12 -8.71
CA SER A 354 -7.41 29.54 -8.86
C SER A 354 -6.42 30.04 -7.80
N SER A 355 -5.89 31.26 -7.97
CA SER A 355 -5.01 31.87 -6.98
C SER A 355 -5.74 32.11 -5.66
N LEU A 356 -5.20 31.57 -4.57
CA LEU A 356 -5.73 31.80 -3.24
C LEU A 356 -5.31 33.19 -2.71
N PRO A 357 -6.22 33.95 -2.08
CA PRO A 357 -5.86 35.11 -1.27
C PRO A 357 -4.97 34.71 -0.09
N ASP A 358 -4.31 35.68 0.55
CA ASP A 358 -3.53 35.40 1.77
C ASP A 358 -4.47 35.07 2.95
N PHE A 359 -4.04 34.12 3.78
CA PHE A 359 -4.78 33.66 4.94
C PHE A 359 -3.83 33.32 6.10
N ASP A 360 -4.33 33.44 7.33
CA ASP A 360 -3.58 33.14 8.55
C ASP A 360 -3.67 31.64 8.90
N PHE A 361 -4.83 31.02 8.68
CA PHE A 361 -5.12 29.62 9.03
C PHE A 361 -5.81 28.90 7.88
N HIS A 362 -5.73 27.56 7.86
CA HIS A 362 -6.54 26.73 7.00
C HIS A 362 -7.26 25.64 7.77
N CYS A 363 -8.42 25.19 7.29
CA CYS A 363 -9.14 24.06 7.85
C CYS A 363 -9.93 23.33 6.74
N PRO A 364 -9.69 22.03 6.51
CA PRO A 364 -10.54 21.28 5.60
C PRO A 364 -11.95 21.15 6.19
N LEU A 365 -12.97 21.18 5.34
CA LEU A 365 -14.37 21.19 5.78
C LEU A 365 -14.72 20.04 6.74
N LEU A 366 -14.19 18.83 6.50
CA LEU A 366 -14.50 17.66 7.32
C LEU A 366 -13.75 17.63 8.67
N SER A 367 -12.84 18.58 8.92
CA SER A 367 -12.23 18.79 10.24
C SER A 367 -12.97 19.81 11.10
N LEU A 368 -13.94 20.55 10.54
CA LEU A 368 -14.74 21.51 11.30
C LEU A 368 -15.56 20.87 12.43
N PRO A 369 -16.18 19.68 12.26
CA PRO A 369 -16.83 19.00 13.38
C PRO A 369 -15.89 18.71 14.56
N LEU A 370 -14.62 18.38 14.28
CA LEU A 370 -13.60 18.23 15.32
C LEU A 370 -13.30 19.58 15.98
N ALA A 371 -13.06 20.63 15.18
CA ALA A 371 -12.75 21.97 15.68
C ALA A 371 -13.84 22.53 16.61
N PHE A 372 -15.10 22.26 16.29
CA PHE A 372 -16.26 22.68 17.09
C PHE A 372 -16.69 21.65 18.15
N ARG A 373 -15.98 20.51 18.28
CA ARG A 373 -16.29 19.42 19.21
C ARG A 373 -17.74 18.94 19.08
N THR A 374 -18.19 18.78 17.84
CA THR A 374 -19.59 18.51 17.52
C THR A 374 -20.08 17.22 18.17
N ASP A 375 -21.26 17.30 18.81
CA ASP A 375 -22.09 16.16 19.20
C ASP A 375 -23.48 16.26 18.56
N LEU A 376 -24.34 15.28 18.84
CA LEU A 376 -25.69 15.18 18.24
C LEU A 376 -26.56 16.42 18.51
N ASN A 377 -26.33 17.15 19.60
CA ASN A 377 -27.10 18.33 19.97
C ASN A 377 -26.51 19.63 19.41
N SER A 378 -25.25 19.60 18.95
CA SER A 378 -24.53 20.78 18.47
C SER A 378 -24.29 20.78 16.96
N ILE A 379 -24.87 19.83 16.21
CA ILE A 379 -24.79 19.84 14.75
C ILE A 379 -25.40 21.15 14.24
N PRO A 380 -24.64 22.01 13.53
CA PRO A 380 -25.17 23.27 13.05
C PRO A 380 -26.36 23.04 12.11
N TYR A 381 -27.49 23.63 12.46
CA TYR A 381 -28.69 23.63 11.63
C TYR A 381 -29.40 24.97 11.75
N PRO A 382 -29.00 26.00 10.99
CA PRO A 382 -29.67 27.30 11.00
C PRO A 382 -31.02 27.27 10.24
N GLY A 383 -31.67 26.10 10.11
CA GLY A 383 -32.81 25.88 9.22
C GLY A 383 -32.38 25.69 7.76
N ARG A 384 -32.12 26.80 7.05
CA ARG A 384 -31.67 26.80 5.65
C ARG A 384 -30.32 27.52 5.52
N TYR A 385 -29.23 26.76 5.34
CA TYR A 385 -27.89 27.33 5.14
C TYR A 385 -27.50 27.45 3.65
N LEU A 386 -28.29 26.87 2.74
CA LEU A 386 -28.15 27.06 1.30
C LEU A 386 -29.42 27.67 0.73
N LYS A 387 -29.24 28.60 -0.21
CA LYS A 387 -30.32 29.37 -0.83
C LYS A 387 -30.29 29.12 -2.34
N SER A 388 -31.48 28.92 -2.91
CA SER A 388 -31.62 28.83 -4.36
C SER A 388 -31.38 30.19 -5.00
N ASP A 389 -30.69 30.19 -6.12
CA ASP A 389 -30.53 31.36 -6.97
C ASP A 389 -31.92 31.86 -7.45
N PRO A 390 -32.34 33.08 -7.07
CA PRO A 390 -33.67 33.61 -7.43
C PRO A 390 -33.90 33.69 -8.94
N ASP A 391 -32.87 34.00 -9.72
CA ASP A 391 -33.00 34.13 -11.18
C ASP A 391 -33.21 32.76 -11.82
N LYS A 392 -32.46 31.74 -11.35
CA LYS A 392 -32.68 30.36 -11.78
C LYS A 392 -34.04 29.85 -11.36
N LEU A 393 -34.48 30.18 -10.15
CA LEU A 393 -35.79 29.79 -9.65
C LEU A 393 -36.91 30.36 -10.54
N GLU A 394 -36.83 31.64 -10.89
CA GLU A 394 -37.80 32.31 -11.74
C GLU A 394 -37.79 31.75 -13.18
N HIS A 395 -36.60 31.46 -13.72
CA HIS A 395 -36.45 30.81 -15.03
C HIS A 395 -37.14 29.44 -15.06
N TRP A 396 -36.92 28.61 -14.05
CA TRP A 396 -37.49 27.26 -14.01
C TRP A 396 -38.99 27.27 -13.69
N LYS A 397 -39.48 28.20 -12.87
CA LYS A 397 -40.93 28.39 -12.63
C LYS A 397 -41.73 28.70 -13.90
N LYS A 398 -41.10 29.30 -14.91
CA LYS A 398 -41.75 29.58 -16.21
C LYS A 398 -41.78 28.37 -17.15
N ARG A 399 -41.00 27.32 -16.86
CA ARG A 399 -40.78 26.16 -17.73
C ARG A 399 -41.38 24.86 -17.20
N LEU A 400 -41.52 24.75 -15.88
CA LEU A 400 -42.23 23.69 -15.16
C LEU A 400 -43.66 24.16 -14.88
#